data_AF-A0A849H890-F1
#
_entry.id   AF-A0A849H890-F1
#
_cell.length_a   1.000
_cell.length_b   1.000
_cell.length_c   1.000
_cell.angle_alpha   90.00
_cell.angle_beta   90.00
_cell.angle_gamma   90.00
#
_symmetry.space_group_name_H-M   'P 1'
#
loop_
_entity.id
_entity.type
_entity.pdbx_description
1 polymer ?
#
loop_
_entity_poly.entity_id
_entity_poly.type
_entity_poly.pdbx_seq_one_letter_code
_entity_poly.pdbx_strand_id
1 'polypeptide(L)' 'MPSSFSITRARFLTLSDSTLREEIDYNTGSDAETSSILRSLRRFGEDLSIQYFEVTPTPSRRTRQLTPTFAWSVRAVR' A
#
# COMPACT_ATOMS: atom_id res chain seq x y z
N MET A 1 3.58 -13.81 9.42
CA MET A 1 4.04 -12.97 8.30
C MET A 1 2.92 -12.01 7.96
N PRO A 2 3.19 -10.75 7.61
CA PRO A 2 2.17 -9.89 7.04
C PRO A 2 1.55 -10.55 5.80
N SER A 3 0.26 -10.33 5.59
CA SER A 3 -0.49 -10.87 4.45
C SER A 3 -0.63 -9.81 3.37
N SER A 4 -0.63 -10.24 2.11
CA SER A 4 -1.00 -9.36 1.00
C SER A 4 -2.46 -8.92 1.14
N PHE A 5 -2.77 -7.71 0.70
CA PHE A 5 -4.13 -7.20 0.63
C PHE A 5 -4.35 -6.42 -0.68
N SER A 6 -5.62 -6.19 -1.03
CA SER A 6 -5.98 -5.50 -2.27
C SER A 6 -6.86 -4.29 -1.99
N ILE A 7 -6.66 -3.23 -2.77
CA ILE A 7 -7.44 -2.00 -2.72
C ILE A 7 -8.05 -1.80 -4.11
N THR A 8 -9.37 -1.77 -4.21
CA THR A 8 -10.03 -1.53 -5.49
C THR A 8 -9.84 -0.08 -5.92
N ARG A 9 -9.78 0.19 -7.23
CA ARG A 9 -9.73 1.56 -7.74
C ARG A 9 -10.95 2.38 -7.27
N ALA A 10 -12.12 1.75 -7.24
CA ALA A 10 -13.33 2.37 -6.71
C ALA A 10 -13.14 2.84 -5.27
N ARG A 11 -12.54 2.02 -4.39
CA ARG A 11 -12.23 2.43 -3.01
C ARG A 11 -11.26 3.60 -2.94
N PHE A 12 -10.21 3.59 -3.77
CA PHE A 12 -9.25 4.70 -3.83
C PHE A 12 -9.93 6.03 -4.20
N LEU A 13 -10.94 6.01 -5.08
CA LEU A 13 -11.64 7.22 -5.52
C LEU A 13 -12.74 7.69 -4.56
N THR A 14 -13.39 6.78 -3.84
CA THR A 14 -14.58 7.09 -3.04
C THR A 14 -14.26 7.33 -1.57
N LEU A 15 -13.18 6.78 -1.04
CA LEU A 15 -12.80 6.95 0.36
C LEU A 15 -11.94 8.21 0.52
N SER A 16 -12.39 9.12 1.38
CA SER A 16 -11.56 10.18 1.92
C SER A 16 -10.27 9.57 2.48
N ASP A 17 -9.12 10.17 2.16
CA ASP A 17 -7.77 9.67 2.45
C ASP A 17 -7.59 9.10 3.88
N SER A 18 -8.33 9.60 4.88
CA SER A 18 -8.28 9.16 6.27
C SER A 18 -8.66 7.69 6.48
N THR A 19 -9.77 7.23 5.91
CA THR A 19 -10.26 5.85 6.07
C THR A 19 -9.36 4.84 5.36
N LEU A 20 -8.87 5.21 4.16
CA LEU A 20 -7.90 4.39 3.42
C LEU A 20 -6.56 4.33 4.16
N ARG A 21 -6.12 5.44 4.77
CA ARG A 21 -4.93 5.49 5.60
C ARG A 21 -5.05 4.57 6.81
N GLU A 22 -6.17 4.61 7.52
CA GLU A 22 -6.43 3.74 8.68
C GLU A 22 -6.39 2.26 8.31
N GLU A 23 -6.96 1.88 7.16
CA GLU A 23 -6.92 0.50 6.68
C GLU A 23 -5.48 0.05 6.36
N ILE A 24 -4.71 0.89 5.66
CA ILE A 24 -3.32 0.56 5.32
C ILE A 24 -2.46 0.50 6.59
N ASP A 25 -2.68 1.42 7.54
CA ASP A 25 -1.97 1.42 8.82
C ASP A 25 -2.31 0.18 9.65
N TYR A 26 -3.58 -0.24 9.66
CA TYR A 26 -4.01 -1.49 10.28
C TYR A 26 -3.30 -2.73 9.71
N ASN A 27 -3.09 -2.76 8.38
CA ASN A 27 -2.45 -3.90 7.71
C ASN A 27 -0.91 -3.87 7.81
N THR A 28 -0.30 -2.69 7.82
CA THR A 28 1.15 -2.53 7.77
C THR A 28 1.79 -2.29 9.14
N GLY A 29 1.03 -1.74 10.09
CA GLY A 29 1.49 -1.35 11.43
C GLY A 29 2.59 -0.29 11.41
N SER A 30 2.70 0.49 10.32
CA SER A 30 3.79 1.45 10.13
C SER A 30 3.35 2.66 9.32
N ASP A 31 3.32 3.84 9.96
CA ASP A 31 2.98 5.10 9.30
C ASP A 31 3.90 5.43 8.10
N ALA A 32 5.18 5.01 8.16
CA ALA A 32 6.13 5.17 7.07
C ALA A 32 5.74 4.35 5.84
N GLU A 33 5.38 3.08 6.04
CA GLU A 33 4.91 2.20 4.95
C GLU A 33 3.54 2.64 4.45
N THR A 34 2.64 3.03 5.36
CA THR A 34 1.34 3.62 5.02
C THR A 34 1.48 4.82 4.08
N SER A 35 2.37 5.75 4.43
CA SER A 35 2.65 6.93 3.60
C SER A 35 3.25 6.55 2.24
N SER A 36 4.13 5.54 2.21
CA SER A 36 4.74 5.01 0.98
C SER A 36 3.71 4.38 0.03
N ILE A 37 2.79 3.57 0.58
CA ILE A 37 1.71 2.93 -0.17
C ILE A 37 0.75 3.99 -0.71
N LEU A 38 0.27 4.93 0.12
CA LEU A 38 -0.63 6.00 -0.32
C LEU A 38 -0.01 6.84 -1.45
N ARG A 39 1.28 7.15 -1.35
CA ARG A 39 2.00 7.85 -2.42
C ARG A 39 2.03 7.05 -3.72
N SER A 40 2.20 5.73 -3.62
CA SER A 40 2.18 4.83 -4.77
C SER A 40 0.80 4.78 -5.41
N LEU A 41 -0.26 4.62 -4.61
CA LEU A 41 -1.64 4.64 -5.09
C LEU A 41 -1.98 5.95 -5.82
N ARG A 42 -1.59 7.10 -5.27
CA ARG A 42 -1.78 8.41 -5.92
C ARG A 42 -1.08 8.51 -7.27
N ARG A 43 0.13 7.93 -7.40
CA ARG A 43 0.86 7.91 -8.69
C ARG A 43 0.13 7.09 -9.74
N PHE A 44 -0.56 6.02 -9.34
CA PHE A 44 -1.29 5.16 -10.26
C PHE A 44 -2.75 5.62 -10.48
N GLY A 45 -3.32 6.44 -9.60
CA GLY A 45 -4.74 6.80 -9.58
C GLY A 45 -5.28 7.47 -10.84
N GLU A 46 -4.41 8.06 -11.66
CA GLU A 46 -4.77 8.68 -12.95
C GLU A 46 -5.04 7.65 -14.05
N ASP A 47 -4.53 6.42 -13.94
CA ASP A 47 -4.73 5.39 -14.95
C ASP A 47 -6.09 4.69 -14.74
N LEU A 48 -7.04 5.01 -15.63
CA LEU A 48 -8.40 4.44 -15.64
C LEU A 48 -8.40 2.94 -15.96
N SER A 49 -7.34 2.40 -16.55
CA SER A 49 -7.24 0.97 -16.90
C SER A 49 -7.01 0.07 -15.69
N ILE A 50 -6.72 0.64 -14.51
CA ILE A 50 -6.44 -0.13 -13.30
C ILE A 50 -7.76 -0.57 -12.64
N GLN A 51 -7.92 -1.87 -12.43
CA GLN A 51 -9.05 -2.43 -11.69
C GLN A 51 -8.81 -2.36 -10.18
N TYR A 52 -7.62 -2.78 -9.73
CA TYR A 52 -7.24 -2.81 -8.32
C TYR A 52 -5.73 -2.70 -8.11
N PHE A 53 -5.36 -2.39 -6.89
CA PHE A 53 -3.99 -2.33 -6.40
C PHE A 53 -3.75 -3.52 -5.48
N GLU A 54 -2.68 -4.27 -5.75
CA GLU A 54 -2.21 -5.34 -4.90
C GLU A 54 -1.06 -4.82 -4.04
N VAL A 55 -1.18 -4.96 -2.73
CA VAL A 55 -0.18 -4.53 -1.76
C VAL A 55 0.42 -5.78 -1.13
N THR A 56 1.68 -6.06 -1.44
CA THR A 56 2.36 -7.29 -1.02
C THR A 56 3.56 -6.99 -0.14
N PRO A 57 3.74 -7.73 0.97
CA PRO A 57 4.92 -7.58 1.80
C PRO A 57 6.12 -8.18 1.07
N THR A 58 7.19 -7.41 1.02
CA THR A 58 8.47 -7.79 0.46
C THR A 58 9.51 -7.94 1.57
N PRO A 59 10.26 -9.04 1.60
CA PRO A 59 11.33 -9.20 2.57
C PRO A 59 12.39 -8.13 2.31
N SER A 60 12.58 -7.23 3.29
CA SER A 60 13.58 -6.16 3.18
C SER A 60 14.98 -6.76 3.30
N ARG A 61 15.75 -6.75 2.20
CA ARG A 61 17.16 -7.20 2.18
C ARG A 61 18.15 -6.11 2.63
N ARG A 62 17.71 -5.01 3.24
CA ARG A 62 18.63 -3.95 3.69
C ARG A 62 19.29 -4.33 5.01
N THR A 63 20.56 -4.71 4.92
CA THR A 63 21.44 -5.20 5.99
C THR A 63 21.83 -4.16 7.07
N ARG A 64 21.15 -3.01 7.17
CA ARG A 64 21.50 -1.94 8.12
C ARG A 64 20.28 -1.09 8.51
N GLN A 65 19.26 -1.61 9.21
CA GLN A 65 18.35 -0.76 10.00
C GLN A 65 17.46 -1.52 11.00
N LEU A 66 17.06 -0.82 12.06
CA LEU A 66 16.51 -1.30 13.33
C LEU A 66 14.98 -1.52 13.38
N THR A 67 14.22 -1.34 12.29
CA THR A 67 12.78 -1.71 12.07
C THR A 67 12.27 -1.08 10.75
N PRO A 68 11.21 -1.58 10.06
CA PRO A 68 10.44 -2.82 10.20
C PRO A 68 11.00 -3.96 9.31
N THR A 69 10.67 -5.21 9.68
CA THR A 69 11.16 -6.46 9.08
C THR A 69 10.69 -6.72 7.64
N PHE A 70 9.72 -5.94 7.14
CA PHE A 70 9.12 -6.08 5.81
C PHE A 70 8.90 -4.69 5.20
N ALA A 71 9.24 -4.54 3.92
CA ALA A 71 8.86 -3.37 3.12
C ALA A 71 7.61 -3.73 2.31
N TRP A 72 6.82 -2.77 1.87
CA TRP A 72 5.62 -3.05 1.07
C TRP A 72 5.78 -2.64 -0.39
N SER A 73 5.32 -3.49 -1.30
CA SER A 73 5.27 -3.19 -2.73
C SER A 73 3.82 -3.05 -3.20
N VAL A 74 3.59 -2.07 -4.07
CA VAL A 74 2.27 -1.80 -4.65
C VAL A 74 2.31 -2.12 -6.14
N ARG A 75 1.41 -2.98 -6.58
CA ARG A 75 1.25 -3.36 -7.98
C ARG A 75 -0.12 -2.93 -8.48
N ALA A 76 -0.16 -2.17 -9.56
CA ALA A 76 -1.39 -1.87 -10.28
C ALA A 76 -1.77 -3.07 -11.17
N VAL A 77 -3.00 -3.56 -11.01
CA VAL A 77 -3.56 -4.63 -11.85
C VAL A 77 -4.66 -4.07 -12.73
N ARG A 78 -4.53 -4.34 -14.03
CA ARG A 78 -5.44 -3.91 -15.09
C ARG A 78 -6.50 -4.95 -15.40
#